data_AF-A0A8T1YS13-F1
#
_entry.id   AF-A0A8T1YS13-F1
#
_cell.length_a   1.000
_cell.length_b   1.000
_cell.length_c   1.000
_cell.angle_alpha   90.00
_cell.angle_beta   90.00
_cell.angle_gamma   90.00
#
_symmetry.space_group_name_H-M   'P 1'
#
loop_
_entity.id
_entity.type
_entity.pdbx_description
1 polymer ?
#
loop_
_entity_poly.entity_id
_entity_poly.type
_entity_poly.pdbx_seq_one_letter_code
_entity_poly.pdbx_strand_id
1 'polypeptide(L)'
;TWNPKAIIDFFEIFYSKEYDDLFGFKVNQGNKKALKPSLFFTPHCEAKLDSNLLEANWKIDGLSKIALFGNSFYKYEEQVSFDQEVIHATKRIIAAQSS
;
A
#
# COMPACT_ATOMS: atom_id res chain seq x y z
N THR A 1 -8.60 -0.64 -27.16
CA THR A 1 -7.24 -1.23 -27.02
C THR A 1 -6.67 -0.79 -25.69
N TRP A 2 -6.03 -1.70 -24.96
CA TRP A 2 -5.39 -1.38 -23.68
C TRP A 2 -4.21 -0.42 -23.93
N ASN A 3 -4.19 0.73 -23.24
CA ASN A 3 -3.12 1.72 -23.33
C ASN A 3 -2.38 1.81 -21.99
N PRO A 4 -1.26 1.09 -21.82
CA PRO A 4 -0.50 1.12 -20.57
C PRO A 4 0.05 2.51 -20.22
N LYS A 5 0.25 3.37 -21.22
CA LYS A 5 0.71 4.75 -21.01
C LYS A 5 -0.31 5.57 -20.23
N ALA A 6 -1.61 5.31 -20.40
CA ALA A 6 -2.66 6.00 -19.66
C ALA A 6 -2.60 5.72 -18.14
N ILE A 7 -2.13 4.54 -17.73
CA ILE A 7 -1.94 4.21 -16.31
C ILE A 7 -0.78 5.03 -15.74
N ILE A 8 0.32 5.09 -16.48
CA ILE A 8 1.54 5.84 -16.10
C ILE A 8 1.26 7.35 -16.08
N ASP A 9 0.45 7.85 -17.00
CA ASP A 9 0.11 9.28 -17.08
C ASP A 9 -0.92 9.68 -15.99
N PHE A 10 -1.71 8.73 -15.48
CA PHE A 10 -2.76 8.99 -14.48
C PHE A 10 -2.27 8.80 -13.04
N PHE A 11 -1.44 7.79 -12.77
CA PHE A 11 -0.98 7.45 -11.43
C PHE A 11 0.43 7.94 -11.15
N GLU A 12 0.64 8.55 -10.00
CA GLU A 12 1.97 8.64 -9.40
C GLU A 12 2.35 7.25 -8.87
N ILE A 13 3.41 6.63 -9.39
CA ILE A 13 3.77 5.24 -9.07
C ILE A 13 4.86 5.21 -7.99
N PHE A 14 4.64 4.40 -6.96
CA PHE A 14 5.60 4.13 -5.89
C PHE A 14 5.96 2.65 -5.84
N TYR A 15 7.23 2.35 -5.60
CA TYR A 15 7.74 1.00 -5.41
C TYR A 15 8.15 0.79 -3.95
N SER A 16 8.22 -0.47 -3.54
CA SER A 16 8.72 -0.84 -2.22
C SER A 16 10.24 -0.93 -2.16
N LYS A 17 10.76 -0.95 -0.92
CA LYS A 17 12.17 -0.92 -0.55
C LYS A 17 13.08 -1.93 -1.30
N GLU A 18 12.55 -3.09 -1.69
CA GLU A 18 13.32 -4.12 -2.41
C GLU A 18 13.63 -3.70 -3.86
N TYR A 19 12.80 -2.84 -4.45
CA TYR A 19 13.02 -2.22 -5.76
C TYR A 19 13.77 -0.89 -5.67
N ASP A 20 13.61 -0.18 -4.55
CA ASP A 20 14.28 1.07 -4.24
C ASP A 20 15.81 0.95 -4.25
N ASP A 21 16.35 -0.15 -3.72
CA ASP A 21 17.80 -0.42 -3.71
C ASP A 21 18.35 -0.76 -5.11
N LEU A 22 17.49 -1.30 -5.99
CA LEU A 22 17.85 -1.65 -7.38
C LEU A 22 17.73 -0.46 -8.34
N PHE A 23 16.81 0.47 -8.08
CA PHE A 23 16.49 1.60 -8.95
C PHE A 23 16.87 2.98 -8.36
N GLY A 24 17.44 3.03 -7.15
CA GLY A 24 17.98 4.25 -6.54
C GLY A 24 16.95 5.23 -5.97
N PHE A 25 15.70 4.82 -5.78
CA PHE A 25 14.65 5.66 -5.22
C PHE A 25 14.43 5.30 -3.75
N LYS A 26 14.82 6.12 -2.77
CA LYS A 26 14.51 5.83 -1.36
C LYS A 26 13.03 6.12 -1.06
N VAL A 27 12.11 5.17 -1.23
CA VAL A 27 10.76 5.23 -0.65
C VAL A 27 10.79 4.51 0.70
N ASN A 28 11.45 5.16 1.65
CA ASN A 28 11.10 4.88 3.03
C ASN A 28 9.65 5.35 3.26
N GLN A 29 8.94 4.56 4.06
CA GLN A 29 7.76 4.95 4.83
C GLN A 29 6.43 4.76 4.12
N GLY A 30 5.74 3.69 4.50
CA GLY A 30 4.29 3.60 4.38
C GLY A 30 3.56 4.84 4.93
N ASN A 31 4.20 5.80 5.59
CA ASN A 31 3.56 7.05 6.00
C ASN A 31 3.31 8.07 4.86
N LYS A 32 3.48 7.70 3.58
CA LYS A 32 3.29 8.63 2.45
C LYS A 32 1.81 8.97 2.26
N LYS A 33 1.50 10.28 2.20
CA LYS A 33 0.17 10.77 1.85
C LYS A 33 -0.03 10.82 0.33
N ALA A 34 -1.11 10.23 -0.17
CA ALA A 34 -1.55 10.30 -1.55
C ALA A 34 -2.25 11.65 -1.81
N LEU A 35 -1.52 12.57 -2.46
CA LEU A 35 -2.07 13.88 -2.84
C LEU A 35 -2.75 13.85 -4.22
N LYS A 36 -2.34 12.90 -5.07
CA LYS A 36 -2.83 12.61 -6.41
C LYS A 36 -3.22 11.14 -6.50
N PRO A 37 -3.98 10.71 -7.52
CA PRO A 37 -4.12 9.28 -7.81
C PRO A 37 -2.75 8.63 -7.83
N SER A 38 -2.52 7.68 -6.93
CA SER A 38 -1.23 7.08 -6.66
C SER A 38 -1.34 5.55 -6.67
N LEU A 39 -0.45 4.89 -7.40
CA LEU A 39 -0.33 3.43 -7.40
C LEU A 39 0.87 3.04 -6.52
N PHE A 40 0.60 2.32 -5.45
CA PHE A 40 1.63 1.74 -4.59
C PHE A 40 1.83 0.29 -4.98
N PHE A 41 3.03 -0.05 -5.44
CA PHE A 41 3.44 -1.40 -5.83
C PHE A 41 4.29 -1.99 -4.70
N THR A 42 3.67 -2.81 -3.86
CA THR A 42 4.26 -3.38 -2.64
C THR A 42 4.18 -4.92 -2.58
N PRO A 43 4.48 -5.66 -3.68
CA PRO A 43 4.51 -7.11 -3.60
C PRO A 43 5.56 -7.56 -2.58
N HIS A 44 5.31 -8.69 -1.90
CA HIS A 44 6.23 -9.30 -0.94
C HIS A 44 6.62 -8.43 0.27
N CYS A 45 5.89 -7.34 0.50
CA CYS A 45 6.12 -6.46 1.65
C CYS A 45 5.42 -6.94 2.92
N GLU A 46 5.95 -6.53 4.08
CA GLU A 46 5.32 -6.80 5.38
C GLU A 46 4.00 -6.04 5.52
N ALA A 47 3.03 -6.63 6.24
CA ALA A 47 1.73 -6.01 6.55
C ALA A 47 1.84 -4.61 7.16
N LYS A 48 2.94 -4.34 7.89
CA LYS A 48 3.23 -3.05 8.51
C LYS A 48 3.37 -1.93 7.47
N LEU A 49 3.90 -2.21 6.28
CA LEU A 49 4.06 -1.21 5.23
C LEU A 49 2.69 -0.76 4.69
N ASP A 50 1.84 -1.73 4.34
CA ASP A 50 0.49 -1.48 3.85
C ASP A 50 -0.38 -0.80 4.93
N SER A 51 -0.27 -1.23 6.19
CA SER A 51 -0.97 -0.59 7.32
C SER A 51 -0.58 0.86 7.50
N ASN A 52 0.72 1.18 7.47
CA ASN A 52 1.19 2.56 7.61
C ASN A 52 0.65 3.43 6.47
N LEU A 53 0.55 2.89 5.25
CA LEU A 53 0.00 3.55 4.07
C LEU A 53 -1.48 3.88 4.25
N LEU A 54 -2.25 2.90 4.70
CA LEU A 54 -3.65 3.09 4.99
C LEU A 54 -3.84 4.12 6.13
N GLU A 55 -3.06 4.01 7.20
CA GLU A 55 -3.12 4.93 8.35
C GLU A 55 -2.83 6.38 7.96
N ALA A 56 -1.80 6.64 7.15
CA ALA A 56 -1.48 7.98 6.68
C ALA A 56 -2.58 8.62 5.81
N ASN A 57 -3.45 7.79 5.23
CA ASN A 57 -4.46 8.19 4.25
C ASN A 57 -5.90 7.87 4.65
N TRP A 58 -6.17 7.51 5.91
CA TRP A 58 -7.43 6.92 6.42
C TRP A 58 -8.72 7.79 6.27
N LYS A 59 -8.63 8.94 5.61
CA LYS A 59 -9.80 9.75 5.23
C LYS A 59 -10.30 9.32 3.85
N ILE A 60 -11.60 9.49 3.59
CA ILE A 60 -12.22 9.21 2.28
C ILE A 60 -11.40 9.82 1.12
N ASP A 61 -11.01 11.09 1.25
CA ASP A 61 -10.21 11.78 0.24
C ASP A 61 -8.81 11.18 0.05
N GLY A 62 -8.23 10.54 1.06
CA GLY A 62 -6.92 9.91 0.98
C GLY A 62 -7.01 8.52 0.36
N LEU A 63 -7.89 7.67 0.90
CA LEU A 63 -8.09 6.30 0.42
C LEU A 63 -8.56 6.26 -1.03
N SER A 64 -9.44 7.16 -1.46
CA SER A 64 -9.91 7.24 -2.86
C SER A 64 -8.82 7.56 -3.88
N LYS A 65 -7.65 8.03 -3.42
CA LYS A 65 -6.50 8.33 -4.29
C LYS A 65 -5.48 7.19 -4.33
N ILE A 66 -5.72 6.08 -3.63
CA ILE A 66 -4.77 4.97 -3.53
C ILE A 66 -5.27 3.79 -4.37
N ALA A 67 -4.42 3.34 -5.28
CA ALA A 67 -4.45 1.98 -5.80
C ALA A 67 -3.29 1.22 -5.16
N LEU A 68 -3.56 0.08 -4.54
CA LEU A 68 -2.54 -0.76 -3.91
C LEU A 68 -2.41 -2.07 -4.70
N PHE A 69 -1.24 -2.30 -5.29
CA PHE A 69 -0.86 -3.59 -5.86
C PHE A 69 0.17 -4.24 -4.94
N GLY A 70 -0.33 -5.02 -3.99
CA GLY A 70 0.48 -5.64 -2.94
C GLY A 70 0.12 -7.10 -2.73
N ASN A 71 0.43 -7.64 -1.57
CA ASN A 71 0.03 -8.99 -1.20
C ASN A 71 -1.50 -9.09 -1.10
N SER A 72 -2.03 -10.29 -1.36
CA SER A 72 -3.43 -10.58 -1.06
C SER A 72 -3.67 -10.39 0.43
N PHE A 73 -4.65 -9.57 0.77
CA PHE A 73 -5.00 -9.29 2.15
C PHE A 73 -5.46 -10.53 2.93
N TYR A 74 -6.00 -11.54 2.24
CA TYR A 74 -6.31 -12.85 2.82
C TYR A 74 -5.10 -13.51 3.49
N LYS A 75 -3.89 -13.30 2.96
CA LYS A 75 -2.65 -13.83 3.57
C LYS A 75 -2.34 -13.19 4.93
N TYR A 76 -2.82 -11.97 5.19
CA TYR A 76 -2.62 -11.30 6.48
C TYR A 76 -3.60 -11.80 7.56
N GLU A 77 -4.77 -12.30 7.17
CA GLU A 77 -5.73 -12.96 8.08
C GLU A 77 -5.18 -14.30 8.61
N GLU A 78 -4.45 -15.04 7.77
CA GLU A 78 -3.82 -16.31 8.18
C GLU A 78 -2.57 -16.11 9.04
N GLN A 79 -1.93 -14.94 8.96
CA GLN A 79 -0.67 -14.62 9.64
C GLN A 79 -0.84 -13.86 10.98
N VAL A 80 -2.00 -13.95 11.64
CA VAL A 80 -2.23 -13.30 12.94
C VAL A 80 -1.20 -13.78 13.96
N SER A 81 -0.13 -13.00 14.10
CA SER A 81 0.92 -13.21 15.09
C SER A 81 0.46 -12.65 16.44
N PHE A 82 1.10 -13.08 17.52
CA PHE A 82 0.85 -12.53 18.87
C PHE A 82 1.41 -11.11 19.07
N ASP A 83 2.02 -10.50 18.04
CA ASP A 83 2.49 -9.12 18.09
C ASP A 83 1.32 -8.14 17.91
N GLN A 84 1.16 -7.25 18.91
CA GLN A 84 0.10 -6.23 18.94
C GLN A 84 0.16 -5.27 17.75
N GLU A 85 1.34 -4.92 17.24
CA GLU A 85 1.47 -4.04 16.07
C GLU A 85 0.96 -4.73 14.80
N VAL A 86 1.28 -6.01 14.63
CA VAL A 86 0.82 -6.82 13.49
C VAL A 86 -0.70 -6.99 13.56
N ILE A 87 -1.27 -7.24 14.74
CA ILE A 87 -2.72 -7.34 14.93
C ILE A 87 -3.42 -6.04 14.53
N HIS A 88 -2.91 -4.88 14.96
CA HIS A 88 -3.48 -3.59 14.58
C HIS A 88 -3.37 -3.32 13.08
N ALA A 89 -2.24 -3.69 12.47
CA ALA A 89 -2.04 -3.59 11.03
C ALA A 89 -3.06 -4.43 10.25
N THR A 90 -3.21 -5.71 10.61
CA THR A 90 -4.18 -6.61 9.98
C THR A 90 -5.62 -6.12 10.11
N LYS A 91 -6.03 -5.59 11.28
CA LYS A 91 -7.38 -5.04 11.48
C LYS A 91 -7.70 -3.87 10.53
N ARG A 92 -6.74 -2.96 10.32
CA ARG A 92 -6.93 -1.83 9.38
C ARG A 92 -7.04 -2.32 7.94
N ILE A 93 -6.24 -3.30 7.58
CA ILE A 93 -6.28 -3.92 6.26
C ILE A 93 -7.64 -4.57 5.98
N ILE A 94 -8.16 -5.39 6.91
CA ILE A 94 -9.48 -6.03 6.77
C ILE A 94 -10.59 -4.99 6.66
N ALA A 95 -10.52 -3.93 7.45
CA ALA A 95 -11.50 -2.84 7.38
C ALA A 95 -11.50 -2.16 6.00
N ALA A 96 -10.32 -1.95 5.40
CA ALA A 96 -10.20 -1.36 4.06
C ALA A 96 -10.72 -2.28 2.94
N GLN A 97 -10.75 -3.61 3.14
CA GLN A 97 -11.38 -4.54 2.18
C GLN A 97 -12.91 -4.50 2.20
N SER A 98 -13.49 -4.10 3.34
CA SER A 98 -14.93 -4.19 3.60
C SER A 98 -15.69 -2.89 3.28
N SER A 99 -14.98 -1.85 2.86
CA SER A 99 -15.46 -0.50 2.55
C SER A 99 -15.46 -0.21 1.06
#